data_AF-A0A9E7IE55-F1
#
_entry.id   AF-A0A9E7IE55-F1
#
_cell.length_a   1.000
_cell.length_b   1.000
_cell.length_c   1.000
_cell.angle_alpha   90.00
_cell.angle_beta   90.00
_cell.angle_gamma   90.00
#
_symmetry.space_group_name_H-M   'P 1'
#
loop_
_entity.id
_entity.type
_entity.pdbx_description
1 polymer ?
#
loop_
_entity_poly.entity_id
_entity_poly.type
_entity_poly.pdbx_seq_one_letter_code
_entity_poly.pdbx_strand_id
1 'polypeptide(L)'
;MMDPDTGFFALESPAVREEMESLDLSDAIAPSSLPSFLEPPSYADVVLKSTFEPQNAVTTPGSGSYPPRAAASNCLRIVVSDPETVQEAANSLVPGGTTYVTYPITTWVRAAGHGGPSEFRVRRRFRDVVTLAARLAEAYRGCFIPQRPDKSVVDGQVMQKHEFAEQRRWELEKYLRRLAEHPVIGRSDELRVFLQAQGKLPLPATTDVASRMLDGAVRLPKQLFGDAAAGRVAPEDVVQPAKEGRDLLRIFKELKQAVANDWGGVKPLVVEEDREFLERKEKMRVLEQQLCTASQQAEALVKAQQDIGETMGEMGLAFIKLTKFETEEAIFSSQKTLSADAKCVATAAVKASRLYQQLNAQTVKHLDTLHEYLGVMLAVQSAFSDRTSALLTAQTLMTDLSTLHAKVEKHEAASSKIFGSDRSGLRKVEELNETIRVTEDAKSCALREYERIKENNRNELERLDREKHDDFLSMLKGFVINQVEYSEKVAIVWAAVVEETCGYARESN
;
A
#
# COMPACT_ATOMS: atom_id res chain seq x y z
N MET A 1 -70.70 -7.39 -29.04
CA MET A 1 -69.53 -7.81 -29.84
C MET A 1 -68.34 -7.03 -29.31
N MET A 2 -67.36 -7.57 -28.60
CA MET A 2 -67.17 -8.76 -27.76
C MET A 2 -65.88 -8.45 -26.97
N ASP A 3 -65.83 -8.89 -25.72
CA ASP A 3 -64.85 -8.60 -24.66
C ASP A 3 -63.53 -9.43 -24.80
N PRO A 4 -62.56 -9.35 -23.85
CA PRO A 4 -61.10 -9.50 -24.03
C PRO A 4 -60.54 -10.90 -23.64
N ASP A 5 -59.24 -10.93 -23.27
CA ASP A 5 -58.44 -11.99 -22.59
C ASP A 5 -57.52 -12.91 -23.42
N THR A 6 -56.20 -12.81 -23.14
CA THR A 6 -55.30 -13.82 -22.50
C THR A 6 -53.83 -13.44 -22.80
N GLY A 7 -52.82 -13.49 -21.92
CA GLY A 7 -52.67 -13.90 -20.52
C GLY A 7 -51.17 -14.14 -20.22
N PHE A 8 -50.71 -13.67 -19.04
CA PHE A 8 -49.70 -14.22 -18.08
C PHE A 8 -48.39 -14.91 -18.58
N PHE A 9 -47.20 -14.62 -18.02
CA PHE A 9 -46.83 -14.86 -16.62
C PHE A 9 -45.80 -13.88 -16.02
N ALA A 10 -45.98 -13.66 -14.72
CA ALA A 10 -45.19 -12.87 -13.77
C ALA A 10 -44.09 -13.69 -13.06
N LEU A 11 -43.15 -12.99 -12.40
CA LEU A 11 -42.73 -13.27 -11.01
C LEU A 11 -41.73 -12.19 -10.49
N GLU A 12 -42.22 -11.26 -9.68
CA GLU A 12 -41.46 -10.61 -8.60
C GLU A 12 -42.40 -10.47 -7.38
N SER A 13 -41.95 -10.98 -6.23
CA SER A 13 -42.71 -11.08 -4.97
C SER A 13 -42.63 -9.80 -4.11
N PRO A 14 -43.72 -9.40 -3.42
CA PRO A 14 -43.72 -8.32 -2.45
C PRO A 14 -43.67 -8.88 -1.01
N ALA A 15 -42.73 -8.38 -0.22
CA ALA A 15 -42.78 -8.42 1.23
C ALA A 15 -42.07 -7.17 1.76
N VAL A 16 -42.51 -6.66 2.91
CA VAL A 16 -42.03 -5.45 3.59
C VAL A 16 -42.68 -4.14 3.11
N ARG A 17 -44.01 -4.06 3.24
CA ARG A 17 -44.68 -2.77 3.46
C ARG A 17 -45.99 -2.94 4.22
N GLU A 18 -45.92 -3.53 5.40
CA GLU A 18 -46.96 -3.49 6.43
C GLU A 18 -46.31 -3.96 7.74
N GLU A 19 -45.95 -3.00 8.59
CA GLU A 19 -45.82 -3.10 10.07
C GLU A 19 -45.15 -1.80 10.55
N MET A 20 -45.87 -0.69 10.44
CA MET A 20 -45.54 0.53 11.18
C MET A 20 -46.80 1.30 11.52
N GLU A 21 -47.79 0.59 12.08
CA GLU A 21 -48.98 1.20 12.68
C GLU A 21 -49.62 0.20 13.66
N SER A 22 -49.13 0.22 14.90
CA SER A 22 -49.90 -0.01 16.13
C SER A 22 -48.93 -0.16 17.28
N LEU A 23 -48.99 0.76 18.24
CA LEU A 23 -49.10 0.47 19.67
C LEU A 23 -49.24 1.78 20.47
N ASP A 24 -50.14 1.69 21.45
CA ASP A 24 -50.92 2.73 22.10
C ASP A 24 -50.17 3.77 22.97
N LEU A 25 -50.77 4.96 23.00
CA LEU A 25 -50.58 6.03 23.99
C LEU A 25 -51.73 5.96 25.02
N SER A 26 -51.47 5.45 26.23
CA SER A 26 -52.13 5.91 27.46
C SER A 26 -51.52 5.27 28.70
N ASP A 27 -50.59 5.98 29.36
CA ASP A 27 -50.66 6.15 30.80
C ASP A 27 -49.77 7.33 31.23
N ALA A 28 -50.40 8.29 31.89
CA ALA A 28 -49.83 9.56 32.29
C ALA A 28 -49.43 9.53 33.77
N ILE A 29 -48.15 9.77 34.09
CA ILE A 29 -47.70 10.30 35.38
C ILE A 29 -46.54 11.28 35.11
N ALA A 30 -46.72 12.53 35.53
CA ALA A 30 -45.78 13.64 35.35
C ALA A 30 -44.52 13.52 36.23
N PRO A 31 -43.34 13.98 35.78
CA PRO A 31 -42.21 14.24 36.67
C PRO A 31 -42.12 15.73 37.02
N SER A 32 -42.13 16.01 38.32
CA SER A 32 -41.70 17.27 38.91
C SER A 32 -40.20 17.22 39.21
N SER A 33 -39.57 18.39 39.28
CA SER A 33 -38.20 18.72 39.72
C SER A 33 -37.02 18.50 38.74
N LEU A 34 -36.62 19.59 38.09
CA LEU A 34 -35.31 19.80 37.45
C LEU A 34 -34.23 20.10 38.53
N PRO A 35 -33.00 19.58 38.38
CA PRO A 35 -31.82 20.19 38.98
C PRO A 35 -30.97 20.92 37.92
N SER A 36 -30.80 22.22 38.16
CA SER A 36 -29.72 23.16 37.80
C SER A 36 -28.68 22.78 36.73
N PHE A 37 -28.67 23.62 35.70
CA PHE A 37 -27.58 23.98 34.77
C PHE A 37 -26.19 23.91 35.43
N LEU A 38 -25.29 23.06 34.91
CA LEU A 38 -23.85 23.18 35.13
C LEU A 38 -23.26 23.96 33.95
N GLU A 39 -22.72 25.12 34.29
CA GLU A 39 -22.06 26.08 33.41
C GLU A 39 -20.74 25.50 32.86
N PRO A 40 -20.46 25.61 31.56
CA PRO A 40 -19.17 25.19 31.00
C PRO A 40 -18.05 26.15 31.46
N PRO A 41 -16.80 25.67 31.65
CA PRO A 41 -15.72 26.51 32.14
C PRO A 41 -15.38 27.64 31.15
N SER A 42 -15.10 28.81 31.72
CA SER A 42 -14.75 30.07 31.06
C SER A 42 -13.57 29.94 30.10
N TYR A 43 -13.76 30.45 28.88
CA TYR A 43 -12.81 30.44 27.76
C TYR A 43 -11.61 31.42 27.92
N ALA A 44 -11.41 32.01 29.11
CA ALA A 44 -10.41 33.05 29.33
C ALA A 44 -9.01 32.55 29.74
N ASP A 45 -8.84 31.27 30.11
CA ASP A 45 -7.59 30.79 30.72
C ASP A 45 -6.62 30.04 29.79
N VAL A 46 -6.89 29.98 28.48
CA VAL A 46 -5.98 29.32 27.51
C VAL A 46 -5.21 30.32 26.62
N VAL A 47 -5.54 31.63 26.70
CA VAL A 47 -4.94 32.66 25.83
C VAL A 47 -3.75 33.40 26.46
N LEU A 48 -3.40 33.14 27.73
CA LEU A 48 -2.31 33.86 28.40
C LEU A 48 -1.16 32.94 28.83
N LYS A 49 -0.35 32.50 27.85
CA LYS A 49 1.12 32.39 27.95
C LYS A 49 1.72 31.85 26.64
N SER A 50 2.00 32.76 25.71
CA SER A 50 3.34 32.81 25.08
C SER A 50 3.50 34.11 24.31
N THR A 51 4.25 35.02 24.90
CA THR A 51 4.76 36.25 24.27
C THR A 51 5.90 35.85 23.33
N PHE A 52 5.85 36.18 22.05
CA PHE A 52 7.06 36.34 21.24
C PHE A 52 6.92 37.47 20.20
N GLU A 53 7.91 38.35 20.24
CA GLU A 53 8.13 39.53 19.41
C GLU A 53 8.43 39.21 17.93
N PRO A 54 8.28 40.19 17.02
CA PRO A 54 8.52 39.99 15.59
C PRO A 54 10.00 40.17 15.25
N GLN A 55 10.62 39.18 14.60
CA GLN A 55 11.89 39.38 13.89
C GLN A 55 11.75 39.07 12.41
N ASN A 56 11.99 40.10 11.61
CA ASN A 56 12.31 40.04 10.19
C ASN A 56 13.57 39.19 9.96
N ALA A 57 13.46 38.08 9.25
CA ALA A 57 14.57 37.45 8.54
C ALA A 57 14.06 36.55 7.41
N VAL A 58 14.80 36.58 6.31
CA VAL A 58 14.53 36.01 4.99
C VAL A 58 14.13 34.53 5.02
N THR A 59 13.04 34.22 4.32
CA THR A 59 12.41 32.91 4.17
C THR A 59 13.27 31.92 3.38
N THR A 60 13.51 30.73 3.95
CA THR A 60 13.77 29.49 3.20
C THR A 60 12.71 28.47 3.63
N PRO A 61 11.99 27.78 2.71
CA PRO A 61 10.84 26.97 3.11
C PRO A 61 11.22 25.53 3.47
N GLY A 62 10.71 25.06 4.61
CA GLY A 62 10.29 23.66 4.81
C GLY A 62 11.31 22.69 5.41
N SER A 63 11.37 22.60 6.75
CA SER A 63 11.73 21.36 7.43
C SER A 63 10.93 21.26 8.73
N GLY A 64 9.87 20.46 8.71
CA GLY A 64 9.17 20.07 9.93
C GLY A 64 10.10 19.19 10.77
N SER A 65 10.44 19.65 11.97
CA SER A 65 11.26 18.92 12.92
C SER A 65 10.46 17.76 13.52
N TYR A 66 10.76 16.54 13.09
CA TYR A 66 10.38 15.32 13.79
C TYR A 66 11.65 14.67 14.38
N PRO A 67 11.56 13.98 15.53
CA PRO A 67 12.68 13.17 16.00
C PRO A 67 13.01 12.11 14.95
N PRO A 68 14.29 11.77 14.70
CA PRO A 68 14.64 10.98 13.54
C PRO A 68 14.20 9.53 13.74
N ARG A 69 13.34 9.05 12.85
CA ARG A 69 13.23 7.63 12.44
C ARG A 69 14.59 7.04 11.98
N ALA A 70 15.62 7.90 11.85
CA ALA A 70 16.97 7.69 11.34
C ALA A 70 18.00 7.01 12.29
N ALA A 71 17.56 6.36 13.37
CA ALA A 71 18.48 5.60 14.23
C ALA A 71 18.79 4.20 13.68
N ALA A 72 17.89 3.59 12.90
CA ALA A 72 18.02 2.20 12.46
C ALA A 72 18.67 2.00 11.08
N SER A 73 18.65 3.03 10.22
CA SER A 73 19.14 2.94 8.84
C SER A 73 20.50 3.61 8.67
N ASN A 74 21.40 2.93 7.95
CA ASN A 74 22.69 3.51 7.55
C ASN A 74 22.51 4.57 6.44
N CYS A 75 21.35 4.60 5.79
CA CYS A 75 21.04 5.54 4.73
C CYS A 75 20.40 6.82 5.32
N LEU A 76 21.02 7.97 5.06
CA LEU A 76 20.56 9.28 5.51
C LEU A 76 19.52 9.88 4.57
N ARG A 77 19.72 9.71 3.25
CA ARG A 77 18.85 10.30 2.23
C ARG A 77 18.96 9.52 0.92
N ILE A 78 17.85 9.37 0.22
CA ILE A 78 17.78 8.88 -1.16
C ILE A 78 17.02 9.91 -1.98
N VAL A 79 17.58 10.27 -3.13
CA VAL A 79 16.96 11.13 -4.14
C VAL A 79 17.04 10.46 -5.50
N VAL A 80 15.93 10.45 -6.22
CA VAL A 80 15.86 9.97 -7.60
C VAL A 80 15.73 11.19 -8.50
N SER A 81 16.76 11.47 -9.29
CA SER A 81 16.81 12.62 -10.19
C SER A 81 16.07 12.35 -11.50
N ASP A 82 16.05 13.37 -12.36
CA ASP A 82 15.24 13.39 -13.58
C ASP A 82 15.57 12.21 -14.51
N PRO A 83 14.54 11.59 -15.12
CA PRO A 83 14.68 10.42 -15.95
C PRO A 83 15.35 10.76 -17.27
N GLU A 84 16.27 9.89 -17.70
CA GLU A 84 16.94 10.01 -18.99
C GLU A 84 16.66 8.78 -19.86
N THR A 85 16.32 9.02 -21.12
CA THR A 85 16.17 7.95 -22.12
C THR A 85 17.55 7.60 -22.65
N VAL A 86 17.98 6.38 -22.40
CA VAL A 86 19.23 5.83 -22.93
C VAL A 86 18.91 4.93 -24.11
N GLN A 87 19.61 5.12 -25.22
CA GLN A 87 19.57 4.22 -26.36
C GLN A 87 20.66 3.16 -26.19
N GLU A 88 20.28 1.89 -26.12
CA GLU A 88 21.26 0.81 -26.04
C GLU A 88 21.96 0.69 -27.39
N ALA A 89 23.19 1.17 -27.47
CA ALA A 89 24.09 0.90 -28.59
C ALA A 89 24.57 -0.55 -28.47
N ALA A 90 23.69 -1.51 -28.76
CA ALA A 90 24.11 -2.89 -28.93
C ALA A 90 24.89 -2.97 -30.24
N ASN A 91 26.06 -3.62 -30.20
CA ASN A 91 26.82 -4.10 -31.36
C ASN A 91 26.04 -5.17 -32.15
N SER A 92 24.79 -4.88 -32.51
CA SER A 92 23.88 -5.76 -33.23
C SER A 92 23.72 -5.25 -34.64
N LEU A 93 23.92 -6.13 -35.63
CA LEU A 93 23.81 -5.86 -37.07
C LEU A 93 22.39 -5.47 -37.55
N VAL A 94 21.43 -5.25 -36.63
CA VAL A 94 20.05 -4.90 -36.96
C VAL A 94 19.81 -3.41 -36.66
N PRO A 95 19.41 -2.60 -37.65
CA PRO A 95 19.05 -1.19 -37.43
C PRO A 95 17.81 -1.09 -36.52
N GLY A 96 18.00 -0.79 -35.24
CA GLY A 96 16.92 -0.62 -34.27
C GLY A 96 17.34 -0.84 -32.82
N GLY A 97 18.12 0.09 -32.24
CA GLY A 97 18.51 0.01 -30.83
C GLY A 97 17.30 0.14 -29.89
N THR A 98 17.23 -0.72 -28.86
CA THR A 98 16.18 -0.63 -27.84
C THR A 98 16.43 0.57 -26.92
N THR A 99 15.48 1.52 -26.87
CA THR A 99 15.54 2.65 -25.93
C THR A 99 14.88 2.28 -24.61
N TYR A 100 15.52 2.62 -23.49
CA TYR A 100 14.93 2.45 -22.16
C TYR A 100 15.18 3.67 -21.27
N VAL A 101 14.30 3.88 -20.29
CA VAL A 101 14.41 4.97 -19.33
C VAL A 101 15.24 4.53 -18.13
N THR A 102 16.17 5.39 -17.72
CA THR A 102 16.99 5.21 -16.53
C THR A 102 16.79 6.38 -15.57
N TYR A 103 16.95 6.07 -14.29
CA TYR A 103 16.78 6.98 -13.17
C TYR A 103 18.12 7.10 -12.45
N PRO A 104 18.73 8.29 -12.40
CA PRO A 104 19.87 8.54 -11.53
C PRO A 104 19.41 8.53 -10.06
N ILE A 105 20.06 7.71 -9.24
CA ILE A 105 19.76 7.57 -7.81
C ILE A 105 20.98 8.06 -7.04
N THR A 106 20.77 9.08 -6.21
CA THR A 106 21.79 9.60 -5.30
C THR A 106 21.46 9.17 -3.88
N THR A 107 22.40 8.48 -3.25
CA THR A 107 22.27 7.91 -1.91
C THR A 107 23.34 8.50 -1.01
N TRP A 108 22.92 9.07 0.12
CA TRP A 108 23.82 9.53 1.17
C TRP A 108 23.77 8.54 2.33
N VAL A 109 24.93 8.01 2.71
CA VAL A 109 25.09 7.00 3.76
C VAL A 109 25.87 7.62 4.91
N ARG A 110 25.48 7.30 6.14
CA ARG A 110 26.23 7.71 7.34
C ARG A 110 27.60 7.03 7.31
N ALA A 111 28.66 7.82 7.29
CA ALA A 111 30.01 7.29 7.31
C ALA A 111 30.31 6.64 8.67
N ALA A 112 31.02 5.50 8.63
CA ALA A 112 31.60 4.89 9.82
C ALA A 112 32.91 5.62 10.14
N GLY A 113 32.83 6.83 10.72
CA GLY A 113 34.02 7.61 11.11
C GLY A 113 33.79 9.13 11.17
N HIS A 114 34.90 9.88 11.34
CA HIS A 114 34.90 11.35 11.40
C HIS A 114 34.94 12.03 10.02
N GLY A 115 34.87 11.25 8.93
CA GLY A 115 34.63 11.77 7.58
C GLY A 115 33.13 11.97 7.38
N GLY A 116 32.73 13.05 6.71
CA GLY A 116 31.31 13.35 6.43
C GLY A 116 30.57 12.23 5.67
N PRO A 117 29.26 12.39 5.43
CA PRO A 117 28.44 11.36 4.78
C PRO A 117 28.98 10.94 3.41
N SER A 118 29.00 9.62 3.15
CA SER A 118 29.43 9.08 1.85
C SER A 118 28.30 9.23 0.84
N GLU A 119 28.61 9.78 -0.34
CA GLU A 119 27.67 9.94 -1.44
C GLU A 119 27.92 8.91 -2.55
N PHE A 120 26.85 8.21 -2.97
CA PHE A 120 26.87 7.26 -4.07
C PHE A 120 25.86 7.69 -5.13
N ARG A 121 26.29 7.72 -6.39
CA ARG A 121 25.42 8.02 -7.55
C ARG A 121 25.41 6.81 -8.48
N VAL A 122 24.26 6.20 -8.67
CA VAL A 122 24.08 5.04 -9.56
C VAL A 122 22.93 5.28 -10.53
N ARG A 123 22.99 4.65 -11.70
CA ARG A 123 21.88 4.68 -12.66
C ARG A 123 21.18 3.33 -12.69
N ARG A 124 19.84 3.35 -12.60
CA ARG A 124 19.00 2.14 -12.59
C ARG A 124 17.82 2.31 -13.52
N ARG A 125 17.42 1.25 -14.22
CA ARG A 125 16.12 1.22 -14.92
C ARG A 125 15.08 0.57 -14.04
N PHE A 126 13.81 0.75 -14.41
CA PHE A 126 12.68 0.15 -13.68
C PHE A 126 12.78 -1.38 -13.57
N ARG A 127 13.30 -2.07 -14.60
CA ARG A 127 13.50 -3.53 -14.55
C ARG A 127 14.46 -3.94 -13.42
N ASP A 128 15.45 -3.12 -13.13
CA ASP A 128 16.41 -3.42 -12.06
C ASP A 128 15.73 -3.33 -10.68
N VAL A 129 14.78 -2.41 -10.52
CA VAL A 129 13.93 -2.27 -9.33
C VAL A 129 13.00 -3.48 -9.18
N VAL A 130 12.46 -4.01 -10.29
CA VAL A 130 11.68 -5.26 -10.29
C VAL A 130 12.52 -6.42 -9.76
N THR A 131 13.76 -6.54 -10.25
CA THR A 131 14.69 -7.59 -9.79
C THR A 131 15.07 -7.42 -8.32
N LEU A 132 15.29 -6.19 -7.85
CA LEU A 132 15.49 -5.91 -6.43
C LEU A 132 14.28 -6.37 -5.60
N ALA A 133 13.07 -5.98 -5.99
CA ALA A 133 11.85 -6.34 -5.26
C ALA A 133 11.65 -7.86 -5.17
N ALA A 134 11.86 -8.58 -6.27
CA ALA A 134 11.76 -10.05 -6.29
C ALA A 134 12.79 -10.72 -5.34
N ARG A 135 14.03 -10.21 -5.32
CA ARG A 135 15.08 -10.70 -4.42
C ARG A 135 14.78 -10.43 -2.96
N LEU A 136 14.28 -9.23 -2.66
CA LEU A 136 13.89 -8.87 -1.30
C LEU A 136 12.73 -9.76 -0.83
N ALA A 137 11.73 -9.98 -1.67
CA ALA A 137 10.61 -10.88 -1.37
C ALA A 137 11.06 -12.32 -1.09
N GLU A 138 12.08 -12.79 -1.80
CA GLU A 138 12.65 -14.12 -1.60
C GLU A 138 13.51 -14.23 -0.34
N ALA A 139 14.41 -13.29 -0.11
CA ALA A 139 15.36 -13.36 1.00
C ALA A 139 14.69 -13.09 2.36
N TYR A 140 13.73 -12.17 2.38
CA TYR A 140 13.09 -11.65 3.60
C TYR A 140 11.61 -12.04 3.67
N ARG A 141 11.31 -13.31 3.42
CA ARG A 141 9.95 -13.87 3.55
C ARG A 141 9.37 -13.60 4.93
N GLY A 142 8.10 -13.24 4.95
CA GLY A 142 7.40 -12.85 6.17
C GLY A 142 7.71 -11.44 6.70
N CYS A 143 8.59 -10.67 6.06
CA CYS A 143 8.74 -9.23 6.36
C CYS A 143 7.68 -8.39 5.65
N PHE A 144 7.26 -7.26 6.23
CA PHE A 144 6.34 -6.32 5.58
C PHE A 144 7.11 -5.41 4.64
N ILE A 145 7.48 -5.95 3.49
CA ILE A 145 8.26 -5.24 2.48
C ILE A 145 7.35 -4.24 1.77
N PRO A 146 7.72 -2.93 1.73
CA PRO A 146 7.01 -1.92 0.95
C PRO A 146 6.69 -2.40 -0.47
N GLN A 147 5.49 -2.07 -0.97
CA GLN A 147 5.10 -2.45 -2.32
C GLN A 147 5.88 -1.63 -3.36
N ARG A 148 6.36 -2.32 -4.40
CA ARG A 148 7.00 -1.68 -5.56
C ARG A 148 5.92 -0.95 -6.37
N PRO A 149 6.24 0.18 -7.01
CA PRO A 149 5.33 0.83 -7.95
C PRO A 149 4.91 -0.11 -9.09
N ASP A 150 3.67 0.03 -9.56
CA ASP A 150 3.13 -0.85 -10.57
C ASP A 150 3.79 -0.68 -11.93
N LYS A 151 3.87 -1.80 -12.67
CA LYS A 151 4.22 -1.79 -14.09
C LYS A 151 2.98 -1.39 -14.88
N SER A 152 2.43 -0.21 -14.62
CA SER A 152 1.27 0.28 -15.37
C SER A 152 1.71 0.60 -16.79
N VAL A 153 1.35 -0.30 -17.72
CA VAL A 153 1.47 -0.08 -19.17
C VAL A 153 0.36 0.86 -19.64
N VAL A 154 -0.77 0.87 -18.93
CA VAL A 154 -1.94 1.69 -19.23
C VAL A 154 -1.65 3.17 -18.98
N ASP A 155 -1.04 3.53 -17.86
CA ASP A 155 -0.69 4.93 -17.58
C ASP A 155 0.38 5.46 -18.54
N GLY A 156 1.27 4.58 -19.03
CA GLY A 156 2.24 4.93 -20.06
C GLY A 156 1.64 5.13 -21.46
N GLN A 157 0.41 4.67 -21.70
CA GLN A 157 -0.34 4.87 -22.94
C GLN A 157 -1.32 6.05 -22.86
N VAL A 158 -1.82 6.35 -21.66
CA VAL A 158 -2.83 7.40 -21.41
C VAL A 158 -2.19 8.74 -21.03
N MET A 159 -1.03 8.74 -20.37
CA MET A 159 -0.32 9.96 -19.97
C MET A 159 0.77 10.36 -20.97
N GLN A 160 1.17 11.64 -20.98
CA GLN A 160 2.34 12.05 -21.75
C GLN A 160 3.59 11.32 -21.24
N LYS A 161 4.46 10.89 -22.17
CA LYS A 161 5.68 10.10 -21.84
C LYS A 161 6.54 10.75 -20.76
N HIS A 162 6.59 12.08 -20.72
CA HIS A 162 7.32 12.86 -19.71
C HIS A 162 6.65 12.80 -18.33
N GLU A 163 5.34 13.04 -18.24
CA GLU A 163 4.56 12.99 -16.99
C GLU A 163 4.63 11.60 -16.35
N PHE A 164 4.53 10.54 -17.15
CA PHE A 164 4.67 9.17 -16.68
C PHE A 164 6.07 8.87 -16.11
N ALA A 165 7.12 9.41 -16.75
CA ALA A 165 8.49 9.23 -16.27
C ALA A 165 8.72 9.97 -14.95
N GLU A 166 8.16 11.17 -14.81
CA GLU A 166 8.21 11.99 -13.60
C GLU A 166 7.42 11.39 -12.43
N GLN A 167 6.21 10.91 -12.69
CA GLN A 167 5.40 10.18 -11.71
C GLN A 167 6.15 8.95 -11.19
N ARG A 168 6.68 8.15 -12.12
CA ARG A 168 7.48 6.97 -11.75
C ARG A 168 8.74 7.34 -10.97
N ARG A 169 9.42 8.44 -11.30
CA ARG A 169 10.58 8.93 -10.53
C ARG A 169 10.20 9.19 -9.08
N TRP A 170 9.07 9.88 -8.84
CA TRP A 170 8.55 10.13 -7.49
C TRP A 170 8.21 8.84 -6.74
N GLU A 171 7.52 7.91 -7.40
CA GLU A 171 7.14 6.63 -6.81
C GLU A 171 8.37 5.76 -6.47
N LEU A 172 9.39 5.76 -7.32
CA LEU A 172 10.65 5.06 -7.07
C LEU A 172 11.40 5.66 -5.89
N GLU A 173 11.42 6.98 -5.78
CA GLU A 173 12.02 7.69 -4.66
C GLU A 173 11.32 7.33 -3.34
N LYS A 174 9.98 7.40 -3.32
CA LYS A 174 9.16 6.99 -2.16
C LYS A 174 9.43 5.53 -1.78
N TYR A 175 9.44 4.63 -2.78
CA TYR A 175 9.72 3.21 -2.58
C TYR A 175 11.10 2.95 -1.95
N LEU A 176 12.16 3.50 -2.52
CA LEU A 176 13.53 3.28 -2.04
C LEU A 176 13.76 3.85 -0.64
N ARG A 177 13.18 5.02 -0.33
CA ARG A 177 13.22 5.59 1.03
C ARG A 177 12.56 4.65 2.04
N ARG A 178 11.37 4.13 1.72
CA ARG A 178 10.65 3.19 2.59
C ARG A 178 11.44 1.89 2.80
N LEU A 179 12.09 1.37 1.76
CA LEU A 179 12.99 0.21 1.90
C LEU A 179 14.15 0.52 2.85
N ALA A 180 14.72 1.73 2.75
CA ALA A 180 15.82 2.15 3.62
C ALA A 180 15.36 2.37 5.07
N GLU A 181 14.15 2.89 5.30
CA GLU A 181 13.59 3.10 6.65
C GLU A 181 13.25 1.80 7.38
N HIS A 182 12.93 0.74 6.63
CA HIS A 182 12.62 -0.56 7.21
C HIS A 182 13.84 -1.14 7.98
N PRO A 183 13.70 -1.56 9.25
CA PRO A 183 14.83 -1.92 10.12
C PRO A 183 15.64 -3.13 9.62
N VAL A 184 14.98 -4.14 9.04
CA VAL A 184 15.68 -5.30 8.44
C VAL A 184 16.15 -4.99 7.02
N ILE A 185 15.24 -4.63 6.11
CA ILE A 185 15.54 -4.41 4.69
C ILE A 185 16.53 -3.26 4.45
N GLY A 186 16.48 -2.19 5.25
CA GLY A 186 17.41 -1.07 5.14
C GLY A 186 18.87 -1.43 5.37
N ARG A 187 19.13 -2.55 6.07
CA ARG A 187 20.47 -3.09 6.31
C ARG A 187 20.87 -4.23 5.36
N SER A 188 19.96 -4.64 4.48
CA SER A 188 20.16 -5.74 3.53
C SER A 188 21.33 -5.51 2.58
N ASP A 189 21.99 -6.61 2.20
CA ASP A 189 23.03 -6.59 1.18
C ASP A 189 22.44 -6.27 -0.20
N GLU A 190 21.24 -6.75 -0.48
CA GLU A 190 20.52 -6.55 -1.72
C GLU A 190 20.28 -5.06 -2.00
N LEU A 191 19.75 -4.32 -1.02
CA LEU A 191 19.51 -2.87 -1.16
C LEU A 191 20.83 -2.11 -1.26
N ARG A 192 21.84 -2.49 -0.47
CA ARG A 192 23.15 -1.82 -0.49
C ARG A 192 23.84 -1.95 -1.84
N VAL A 193 23.90 -3.15 -2.39
CA VAL A 193 24.46 -3.42 -3.73
C VAL A 193 23.66 -2.65 -4.78
N PHE A 194 22.33 -2.63 -4.67
CA PHE A 194 21.49 -1.88 -5.59
C PHE A 194 21.78 -0.38 -5.58
N LEU A 195 22.02 0.22 -4.42
CA LEU A 195 22.25 1.67 -4.28
C LEU A 195 23.71 2.10 -4.54
N GLN A 196 24.69 1.20 -4.40
CA GLN A 196 26.11 1.56 -4.41
C GLN A 196 26.92 0.98 -5.58
N ALA A 197 26.55 -0.18 -6.12
CA ALA A 197 27.36 -0.84 -7.14
C ALA A 197 27.30 -0.11 -8.50
N GLN A 198 28.45 0.15 -9.13
CA GLN A 198 28.48 0.73 -10.48
C GLN A 198 28.26 -0.35 -11.56
N GLY A 199 27.63 0.01 -12.67
CA GLY A 199 27.45 -0.87 -13.83
C GLY A 199 26.31 -1.89 -13.70
N LYS A 200 26.41 -3.01 -14.45
CA LYS A 200 25.43 -4.10 -14.41
C LYS A 200 25.43 -4.71 -13.01
N LEU A 201 24.24 -4.77 -12.40
CA LEU A 201 24.06 -5.35 -11.08
C LEU A 201 24.54 -6.82 -11.09
N PRO A 202 25.46 -7.22 -10.19
CA PRO A 202 25.88 -8.62 -10.02
C PRO A 202 24.81 -9.42 -9.26
N LEU A 203 23.54 -9.10 -9.51
CA LEU A 203 22.40 -9.74 -8.93
C LEU A 203 22.01 -10.84 -9.93
N PRO A 204 22.36 -12.13 -9.75
CA PRO A 204 21.85 -13.22 -10.57
C PRO A 204 20.34 -13.06 -10.84
N ALA A 205 19.90 -13.31 -12.08
CA ALA A 205 18.46 -13.39 -12.35
C ALA A 205 17.85 -14.40 -11.38
N THR A 206 16.80 -14.01 -10.66
CA THR A 206 16.11 -14.91 -9.73
C THR A 206 15.67 -16.13 -10.52
N THR A 207 16.15 -17.31 -10.14
CA THR A 207 15.66 -18.57 -10.69
C THR A 207 14.17 -18.63 -10.40
N ASP A 208 13.37 -18.80 -11.45
CA ASP A 208 11.91 -18.70 -11.45
C ASP A 208 11.28 -19.42 -10.24
N VAL A 209 10.24 -18.83 -9.64
CA VAL A 209 9.52 -19.41 -8.49
C VAL A 209 8.95 -20.79 -8.87
N ALA A 210 8.53 -20.94 -10.13
CA ALA A 210 8.14 -22.24 -10.69
C ALA A 210 9.29 -23.25 -10.68
N SER A 211 10.52 -22.80 -10.95
CA SER A 211 11.71 -23.65 -10.92
C SER A 211 12.08 -24.08 -9.49
N ARG A 212 11.73 -23.33 -8.44
CA ARG A 212 11.98 -23.74 -7.04
C ARG A 212 10.91 -24.63 -6.44
N MET A 213 9.65 -24.42 -6.81
CA MET A 213 8.58 -25.37 -6.46
C MET A 213 8.78 -26.70 -7.20
N LEU A 214 9.30 -26.66 -8.43
CA LEU A 214 9.75 -27.85 -9.14
C LEU A 214 11.05 -28.40 -8.53
N ASP A 215 12.09 -27.63 -8.22
CA ASP A 215 13.35 -28.17 -7.66
C ASP A 215 13.15 -28.77 -6.25
N GLY A 216 12.22 -28.23 -5.46
CA GLY A 216 11.76 -28.84 -4.20
C GLY A 216 10.98 -30.15 -4.39
N ALA A 217 10.43 -30.41 -5.57
CA ALA A 217 9.76 -31.65 -5.97
C ALA A 217 10.59 -32.54 -6.93
N VAL A 218 11.73 -32.06 -7.45
CA VAL A 218 12.48 -32.66 -8.57
C VAL A 218 13.91 -33.07 -8.20
N ARG A 219 14.32 -32.94 -6.93
CA ARG A 219 15.52 -33.67 -6.44
C ARG A 219 15.25 -35.15 -6.17
N LEU A 220 14.63 -35.82 -7.14
CA LEU A 220 14.75 -37.27 -7.32
C LEU A 220 16.11 -37.55 -8.00
N PRO A 221 16.90 -38.54 -7.54
CA PRO A 221 18.10 -38.97 -8.25
C PRO A 221 17.75 -39.44 -9.67
N LYS A 222 18.10 -38.64 -10.69
CA LYS A 222 17.95 -38.96 -12.12
C LYS A 222 18.98 -40.00 -12.62
N GLN A 223 19.23 -41.06 -11.86
CA GLN A 223 20.15 -42.16 -12.24
C GLN A 223 19.46 -43.51 -12.52
N LEU A 224 18.13 -43.53 -12.73
CA LEU A 224 17.40 -44.79 -12.95
C LEU A 224 16.76 -44.98 -14.33
N PHE A 225 17.14 -44.19 -15.34
CA PHE A 225 16.81 -44.49 -16.73
C PHE A 225 18.01 -44.19 -17.65
N GLY A 226 18.76 -45.22 -18.04
CA GLY A 226 19.51 -45.22 -19.31
C GLY A 226 18.52 -45.23 -20.49
N ASP A 227 18.83 -44.77 -21.70
CA ASP A 227 20.12 -44.77 -22.38
C ASP A 227 20.10 -43.81 -23.61
N ALA A 228 21.31 -43.46 -24.09
CA ALA A 228 21.71 -43.02 -25.44
C ALA A 228 21.38 -41.62 -26.03
N ALA A 229 22.46 -40.81 -26.10
CA ALA A 229 22.99 -40.04 -27.26
C ALA A 229 22.19 -38.91 -27.95
N ALA A 230 22.65 -37.65 -27.79
CA ALA A 230 23.27 -36.82 -28.85
C ALA A 230 23.25 -35.30 -28.51
N GLY A 231 24.39 -34.63 -28.68
CA GLY A 231 24.47 -33.19 -29.03
C GLY A 231 24.45 -32.17 -27.88
N ARG A 232 25.64 -31.73 -27.44
CA ARG A 232 25.82 -30.46 -26.73
C ARG A 232 25.71 -29.29 -27.72
N VAL A 233 24.88 -28.29 -27.43
CA VAL A 233 25.02 -26.91 -27.97
C VAL A 233 24.75 -25.91 -26.84
N ALA A 234 25.57 -24.86 -26.78
CA ALA A 234 25.58 -23.79 -25.78
C ALA A 234 24.34 -22.87 -25.87
N PRO A 235 23.97 -22.14 -24.79
CA PRO A 235 22.85 -21.21 -24.83
C PRO A 235 23.32 -19.84 -25.34
N GLU A 236 22.96 -19.50 -26.58
CA GLU A 236 22.88 -18.12 -27.06
C GLU A 236 21.42 -17.68 -27.25
N ASP A 237 21.25 -16.38 -27.12
CA ASP A 237 20.03 -15.58 -27.01
C ASP A 237 18.89 -15.91 -27.99
N VAL A 238 17.69 -16.13 -27.46
CA VAL A 238 16.45 -15.63 -28.09
C VAL A 238 15.50 -15.10 -27.02
N VAL A 239 15.45 -13.78 -26.94
CA VAL A 239 14.49 -12.97 -26.19
C VAL A 239 13.16 -12.95 -26.95
N GLN A 240 12.06 -13.30 -26.27
CA GLN A 240 10.74 -12.73 -26.57
C GLN A 240 10.04 -12.31 -25.26
N PRO A 241 9.33 -11.17 -25.27
CA PRO A 241 8.77 -10.55 -24.06
C PRO A 241 7.47 -11.26 -23.65
N ALA A 242 7.53 -12.09 -22.61
CA ALA A 242 6.34 -12.72 -22.06
C ALA A 242 5.61 -11.80 -21.06
N LYS A 243 4.28 -11.90 -21.13
CA LYS A 243 3.27 -11.08 -20.48
C LYS A 243 3.11 -11.50 -19.01
N GLU A 244 4.07 -11.11 -18.16
CA GLU A 244 4.24 -11.54 -16.75
C GLU A 244 3.10 -11.25 -15.74
N GLY A 245 2.00 -10.59 -16.12
CA GLY A 245 0.88 -10.31 -15.20
C GLY A 245 -0.33 -11.25 -15.35
N ARG A 246 -0.53 -11.84 -16.55
CA ARG A 246 -1.66 -12.75 -16.82
C ARG A 246 -1.28 -14.22 -16.67
N ASP A 247 0.00 -14.53 -16.72
CA ASP A 247 0.49 -15.89 -16.54
C ASP A 247 0.50 -16.34 -15.08
N LEU A 248 0.53 -15.46 -14.07
CA LEU A 248 0.44 -15.93 -12.67
C LEU A 248 -0.92 -16.57 -12.38
N LEU A 249 -2.02 -16.00 -12.91
CA LEU A 249 -3.36 -16.57 -12.80
C LEU A 249 -3.52 -17.81 -13.68
N ARG A 250 -2.86 -17.87 -14.84
CA ARG A 250 -2.84 -19.06 -15.70
C ARG A 250 -2.05 -20.19 -15.06
N ILE A 251 -0.88 -19.93 -14.49
CA ILE A 251 -0.05 -20.87 -13.74
C ILE A 251 -0.76 -21.30 -12.46
N PHE A 252 -1.46 -20.41 -11.77
CA PHE A 252 -2.28 -20.79 -10.62
C PHE A 252 -3.48 -21.65 -11.03
N LYS A 253 -4.07 -21.39 -12.21
CA LYS A 253 -5.15 -22.18 -12.79
C LYS A 253 -4.65 -23.53 -13.33
N GLU A 254 -3.47 -23.57 -13.96
CA GLU A 254 -2.81 -24.76 -14.52
C GLU A 254 -2.20 -25.62 -13.41
N LEU A 255 -1.69 -25.04 -12.32
CA LEU A 255 -1.29 -25.76 -11.10
C LEU A 255 -2.51 -26.33 -10.39
N LYS A 256 -3.59 -25.55 -10.27
CA LYS A 256 -4.87 -26.03 -9.73
C LYS A 256 -5.49 -27.12 -10.61
N GLN A 257 -5.24 -27.10 -11.92
CA GLN A 257 -5.73 -28.08 -12.89
C GLN A 257 -4.82 -29.31 -13.00
N ALA A 258 -3.50 -29.17 -12.83
CA ALA A 258 -2.55 -30.28 -12.76
C ALA A 258 -2.71 -31.06 -11.44
N VAL A 259 -2.91 -30.37 -10.32
CA VAL A 259 -3.26 -31.00 -9.03
C VAL A 259 -4.65 -31.64 -9.06
N ALA A 260 -5.60 -31.06 -9.80
CA ALA A 260 -6.93 -31.66 -9.99
C ALA A 260 -6.93 -32.89 -10.90
N ASN A 261 -5.96 -33.01 -11.82
CA ASN A 261 -5.91 -34.11 -12.78
C ASN A 261 -5.15 -35.34 -12.25
N ASP A 262 -4.32 -35.22 -11.22
CA ASP A 262 -3.49 -36.33 -10.69
C ASP A 262 -3.82 -36.75 -9.25
N TRP A 263 -4.74 -36.06 -8.55
CA TRP A 263 -5.23 -36.50 -7.25
C TRP A 263 -6.67 -36.05 -7.05
N GLY A 264 -7.61 -36.94 -7.37
CA GLY A 264 -9.01 -36.72 -7.09
C GLY A 264 -9.24 -36.42 -5.61
N GLY A 265 -9.61 -35.18 -5.31
CA GLY A 265 -10.31 -34.79 -4.09
C GLY A 265 -9.45 -34.19 -2.98
N VAL A 266 -9.75 -32.91 -2.70
CA VAL A 266 -9.36 -32.12 -1.51
C VAL A 266 -7.92 -31.61 -1.53
N LYS A 267 -7.76 -30.33 -1.87
CA LYS A 267 -6.60 -29.51 -1.52
C LYS A 267 -6.31 -29.75 -0.02
N PRO A 268 -5.11 -30.17 0.40
CA PRO A 268 -4.82 -30.39 1.82
C PRO A 268 -5.26 -29.14 2.59
N LEU A 269 -6.17 -29.32 3.54
CA LEU A 269 -6.61 -28.22 4.41
C LEU A 269 -5.38 -27.82 5.23
N VAL A 270 -4.81 -26.66 4.91
CA VAL A 270 -3.77 -26.06 5.74
C VAL A 270 -4.44 -25.70 7.06
N VAL A 271 -4.16 -26.49 8.09
CA VAL A 271 -4.64 -26.21 9.44
C VAL A 271 -3.58 -25.37 10.12
N GLU A 272 -3.83 -24.08 10.24
CA GLU A 272 -3.04 -23.18 11.08
C GLU A 272 -3.58 -23.27 12.51
N GLU A 273 -2.77 -23.82 13.41
CA GLU A 273 -3.13 -24.04 14.82
C GLU A 273 -2.74 -22.86 15.72
N ASP A 274 -1.93 -21.93 15.21
CA ASP A 274 -1.47 -20.74 15.93
C ASP A 274 -2.63 -19.75 16.14
N ARG A 275 -3.31 -19.90 17.27
CA ARG A 275 -4.46 -19.06 17.66
C ARG A 275 -4.09 -17.59 17.73
N GLU A 276 -2.92 -17.26 18.26
CA GLU A 276 -2.47 -15.87 18.37
C GLU A 276 -2.30 -15.24 16.98
N PHE A 277 -1.69 -15.98 16.04
CA PHE A 277 -1.59 -15.53 14.66
C PHE A 277 -2.97 -15.34 14.01
N LEU A 278 -3.90 -16.27 14.20
CA LEU A 278 -5.26 -16.14 13.63
C LEU A 278 -6.00 -14.92 14.16
N GLU A 279 -5.92 -14.64 15.46
CA GLU A 279 -6.50 -13.44 16.07
C GLU A 279 -5.86 -12.16 15.51
N ARG A 280 -4.52 -12.11 15.41
CA ARG A 280 -3.81 -10.96 14.83
C ARG A 280 -4.15 -10.78 13.34
N LYS A 281 -4.27 -11.87 12.58
CA LYS A 281 -4.66 -11.85 11.16
C LYS A 281 -6.05 -11.28 10.96
N GLU A 282 -7.01 -11.69 11.80
CA GLU A 282 -8.37 -11.14 11.75
C GLU A 282 -8.40 -9.66 12.14
N LYS A 283 -7.64 -9.25 13.17
CA LYS A 283 -7.47 -7.83 13.52
C LYS A 283 -6.92 -7.02 12.35
N MET A 284 -5.94 -7.53 11.61
CA MET A 284 -5.41 -6.86 10.41
C MET A 284 -6.45 -6.76 9.29
N ARG A 285 -7.27 -7.81 9.08
CA ARG A 285 -8.36 -7.78 8.10
C ARG A 285 -9.42 -6.72 8.45
N VAL A 286 -9.79 -6.63 9.73
CA VAL A 286 -10.71 -5.59 10.21
C VAL A 286 -10.11 -4.20 10.04
N LEU A 287 -8.83 -4.03 10.37
CA LEU A 287 -8.11 -2.77 10.18
C LEU A 287 -8.09 -2.36 8.70
N GLU A 288 -7.80 -3.28 7.78
CA GLU A 288 -7.82 -3.02 6.34
C GLU A 288 -9.20 -2.51 5.88
N GLN A 289 -10.28 -3.15 6.35
CA GLN A 289 -11.65 -2.73 6.02
C GLN A 289 -11.97 -1.33 6.57
N GLN A 290 -11.49 -1.02 7.78
CA GLN A 290 -11.63 0.31 8.39
C GLN A 290 -10.82 1.36 7.63
N LEU A 291 -9.59 1.04 7.22
CA LEU A 291 -8.74 1.92 6.41
C LEU A 291 -9.38 2.23 5.05
N CYS A 292 -9.94 1.23 4.37
CA CYS A 292 -10.66 1.44 3.11
C CYS A 292 -11.83 2.41 3.30
N THR A 293 -12.65 2.19 4.33
CA THR A 293 -13.78 3.07 4.63
C THR A 293 -13.31 4.49 4.98
N ALA A 294 -12.29 4.63 5.83
CA ALA A 294 -11.74 5.91 6.24
C ALA A 294 -11.13 6.68 5.05
N SER A 295 -10.44 5.98 4.14
CA SER A 295 -9.88 6.55 2.91
C SER A 295 -10.98 7.10 2.00
N GLN A 296 -12.08 6.37 1.83
CA GLN A 296 -13.22 6.85 1.03
C GLN A 296 -13.87 8.09 1.64
N GLN A 297 -14.00 8.14 2.97
CA GLN A 297 -14.52 9.32 3.67
C GLN A 297 -13.56 10.51 3.57
N ALA A 298 -12.24 10.27 3.62
CA ALA A 298 -11.22 11.28 3.41
C ALA A 298 -11.27 11.87 2.00
N GLU A 299 -11.45 11.04 0.97
CA GLU A 299 -11.63 11.50 -0.41
C GLU A 299 -12.90 12.35 -0.58
N ALA A 300 -14.02 11.93 0.05
CA ALA A 300 -15.25 12.71 0.05
C ALA A 300 -15.08 14.07 0.76
N LEU A 301 -14.34 14.12 1.87
CA LEU A 301 -14.03 15.36 2.59
C LEU A 301 -13.16 16.31 1.75
N VAL A 302 -12.09 15.79 1.13
CA VAL A 302 -11.21 16.57 0.23
C VAL A 302 -12.02 17.16 -0.91
N LYS A 303 -12.91 16.37 -1.51
CA LYS A 303 -13.81 16.84 -2.56
C LYS A 303 -14.73 17.96 -2.06
N ALA A 304 -15.39 17.77 -0.92
CA ALA A 304 -16.26 18.79 -0.35
C ALA A 304 -15.49 20.11 -0.05
N GLN A 305 -14.26 20.03 0.46
CA GLN A 305 -13.42 21.21 0.69
C GLN A 305 -13.02 21.92 -0.61
N GLN A 306 -12.72 21.16 -1.66
CA GLN A 306 -12.49 21.70 -3.00
C GLN A 306 -13.72 22.45 -3.53
N ASP A 307 -14.89 21.81 -3.45
CA ASP A 307 -16.16 22.36 -3.94
C ASP A 307 -16.52 23.67 -3.21
N ILE A 308 -16.26 23.76 -1.90
CA ILE A 308 -16.42 24.99 -1.11
C ILE A 308 -15.49 26.09 -1.65
N GLY A 309 -14.22 25.77 -1.89
CA GLY A 309 -13.24 26.71 -2.43
C GLY A 309 -13.64 27.25 -3.81
N GLU A 310 -14.10 26.37 -4.70
CA GLU A 310 -14.57 26.72 -6.04
C GLU A 310 -15.82 27.60 -6.00
N THR A 311 -16.85 27.17 -5.27
CA THR A 311 -18.12 27.90 -5.10
C THR A 311 -17.87 29.30 -4.53
N MET A 312 -16.99 29.41 -3.54
CA MET A 312 -16.62 30.70 -2.94
C MET A 312 -15.91 31.63 -3.95
N GLY A 313 -15.10 31.05 -4.85
CA GLY A 313 -14.45 31.79 -5.92
C GLY A 313 -15.46 32.29 -6.96
N GLU A 314 -16.41 31.45 -7.35
CA GLU A 314 -17.50 31.81 -8.26
C GLU A 314 -18.39 32.91 -7.68
N MET A 315 -18.74 32.81 -6.39
CA MET A 315 -19.47 33.85 -5.66
C MET A 315 -18.73 35.19 -5.73
N GLY A 316 -17.42 35.20 -5.45
CA GLY A 316 -16.60 36.40 -5.55
C GLY A 316 -16.57 36.99 -6.96
N LEU A 317 -16.45 36.16 -8.00
CA LEU A 317 -16.49 36.61 -9.40
C LEU A 317 -17.87 37.18 -9.80
N ALA A 318 -18.96 36.61 -9.28
CA ALA A 318 -20.30 37.11 -9.51
C ALA A 318 -20.48 38.51 -8.92
N PHE A 319 -20.03 38.75 -7.68
CA PHE A 319 -20.04 40.09 -7.08
C PHE A 319 -19.12 41.07 -7.82
N ILE A 320 -17.96 40.64 -8.32
CA ILE A 320 -17.11 41.51 -9.17
C ILE A 320 -17.86 41.93 -10.45
N LYS A 321 -18.62 41.04 -11.08
CA LYS A 321 -19.41 41.38 -12.27
C LYS A 321 -20.55 42.34 -11.92
N LEU A 322 -21.26 42.09 -10.83
CA LEU A 322 -22.35 42.94 -10.36
C LEU A 322 -21.85 44.36 -10.05
N THR A 323 -20.76 44.47 -9.29
CA THR A 323 -20.18 45.77 -8.91
C THR A 323 -19.74 46.58 -10.12
N LYS A 324 -19.12 45.95 -11.14
CA LYS A 324 -18.78 46.61 -12.40
C LYS A 324 -20.00 47.20 -13.09
N PHE A 325 -21.05 46.38 -13.25
CA PHE A 325 -22.31 46.82 -13.86
C PHE A 325 -22.92 48.00 -13.08
N GLU A 326 -23.00 47.89 -11.76
CA GLU A 326 -23.55 48.96 -10.91
C GLU A 326 -22.70 50.24 -10.98
N THR A 327 -21.37 50.16 -11.03
CA THR A 327 -20.53 51.36 -11.15
C THR A 327 -20.68 52.08 -12.49
N GLU A 328 -20.92 51.35 -13.57
CA GLU A 328 -21.10 51.93 -14.91
C GLU A 328 -22.43 52.70 -15.01
N GLU A 329 -23.46 52.24 -14.30
CA GLU A 329 -24.82 52.81 -14.31
C GLU A 329 -25.14 53.67 -13.07
N ALA A 330 -24.18 53.92 -12.17
CA ALA A 330 -24.42 54.59 -10.89
C ALA A 330 -24.65 56.10 -11.04
N ILE A 331 -25.86 56.56 -10.73
CA ILE A 331 -26.26 57.99 -10.72
C ILE A 331 -26.26 58.55 -9.29
N PHE A 332 -26.70 57.76 -8.31
CA PHE A 332 -26.89 58.20 -6.92
C PHE A 332 -25.73 57.79 -6.01
N SER A 333 -25.50 58.56 -4.93
CA SER A 333 -24.47 58.25 -3.92
C SER A 333 -24.71 56.92 -3.20
N SER A 334 -25.97 56.57 -2.94
CA SER A 334 -26.36 55.29 -2.33
C SER A 334 -25.94 54.07 -3.16
N GLN A 335 -26.05 54.15 -4.49
CA GLN A 335 -25.62 53.09 -5.41
C GLN A 335 -24.09 52.92 -5.38
N LYS A 336 -23.35 54.02 -5.26
CA LYS A 336 -21.88 53.98 -5.13
C LYS A 336 -21.44 53.33 -3.82
N THR A 337 -22.14 53.59 -2.71
CA THR A 337 -21.89 52.92 -1.43
C THR A 337 -22.16 51.43 -1.51
N LEU A 338 -23.32 51.03 -2.03
CA LEU A 338 -23.67 49.60 -2.21
C LEU A 338 -22.65 48.86 -3.08
N SER A 339 -22.20 49.48 -4.16
CA SER A 339 -21.18 48.91 -5.04
C SER A 339 -19.82 48.74 -4.35
N ALA A 340 -19.45 49.68 -3.46
CA ALA A 340 -18.23 49.55 -2.66
C ALA A 340 -18.33 48.39 -1.66
N ASP A 341 -19.47 48.24 -0.99
CA ASP A 341 -19.73 47.14 -0.04
C ASP A 341 -19.76 45.78 -0.75
N ALA A 342 -20.44 45.69 -1.89
CA ALA A 342 -20.46 44.49 -2.71
C ALA A 342 -19.06 44.14 -3.22
N LYS A 343 -18.19 45.12 -3.48
CA LYS A 343 -16.79 44.90 -3.86
C LYS A 343 -15.95 44.38 -2.68
N CYS A 344 -16.23 44.82 -1.46
CA CYS A 344 -15.65 44.25 -0.25
C CYS A 344 -16.01 42.76 -0.12
N VAL A 345 -17.31 42.43 -0.19
CA VAL A 345 -17.81 41.04 -0.18
C VAL A 345 -17.12 40.21 -1.27
N ALA A 346 -17.03 40.74 -2.49
CA ALA A 346 -16.38 40.06 -3.61
C ALA A 346 -14.92 39.71 -3.31
N THR A 347 -14.17 40.67 -2.77
CA THR A 347 -12.75 40.51 -2.44
C THR A 347 -12.56 39.50 -1.31
N ALA A 348 -13.42 39.55 -0.29
CA ALA A 348 -13.43 38.59 0.82
C ALA A 348 -13.73 37.17 0.35
N ALA A 349 -14.73 36.98 -0.52
CA ALA A 349 -15.05 35.69 -1.10
C ALA A 349 -13.87 35.11 -1.90
N VAL A 350 -13.25 35.90 -2.80
CA VAL A 350 -12.05 35.43 -3.54
C VAL A 350 -10.89 35.08 -2.59
N LYS A 351 -10.71 35.84 -1.50
CA LYS A 351 -9.68 35.55 -0.50
C LYS A 351 -9.99 34.27 0.29
N ALA A 352 -11.24 34.07 0.69
CA ALA A 352 -11.70 32.85 1.37
C ALA A 352 -11.55 31.61 0.46
N SER A 353 -11.88 31.73 -0.84
CA SER A 353 -11.66 30.68 -1.84
C SER A 353 -10.20 30.19 -1.87
N ARG A 354 -9.23 31.12 -1.90
CA ARG A 354 -7.80 30.78 -1.87
C ARG A 354 -7.38 30.08 -0.57
N LEU A 355 -7.94 30.52 0.57
CA LEU A 355 -7.68 29.88 1.86
C LEU A 355 -8.22 28.44 1.88
N TYR A 356 -9.43 28.20 1.35
CA TYR A 356 -9.98 26.85 1.22
C TYR A 356 -9.16 25.96 0.29
N GLN A 357 -8.65 26.48 -0.84
CA GLN A 357 -7.77 25.72 -1.73
C GLN A 357 -6.45 25.34 -1.03
N GLN A 358 -5.86 26.26 -0.26
CA GLN A 358 -4.65 25.98 0.52
C GLN A 358 -4.90 24.96 1.65
N LEU A 359 -6.03 25.07 2.34
CA LEU A 359 -6.47 24.10 3.33
C LEU A 359 -6.63 22.71 2.70
N ASN A 360 -7.31 22.63 1.55
CA ASN A 360 -7.54 21.37 0.85
C ASN A 360 -6.22 20.67 0.49
N ALA A 361 -5.23 21.44 -0.01
CA ALA A 361 -3.89 20.90 -0.27
C ALA A 361 -3.20 20.33 0.99
N GLN A 362 -3.39 20.96 2.15
CA GLN A 362 -2.89 20.42 3.41
C GLN A 362 -3.68 19.19 3.88
N THR A 363 -5.00 19.19 3.72
CA THR A 363 -5.86 18.05 4.04
C THR A 363 -5.42 16.81 3.26
N VAL A 364 -5.24 16.94 1.94
CA VAL A 364 -4.73 15.84 1.09
C VAL A 364 -3.39 15.33 1.61
N LYS A 365 -2.46 16.23 1.94
CA LYS A 365 -1.13 15.85 2.44
C LYS A 365 -1.19 15.04 3.73
N HIS A 366 -2.02 15.43 4.69
CA HIS A 366 -2.15 14.68 5.94
C HIS A 366 -2.83 13.33 5.70
N LEU A 367 -3.93 13.33 4.94
CA LEU A 367 -4.75 12.14 4.72
C LEU A 367 -4.10 11.12 3.76
N ASP A 368 -3.04 11.46 3.01
CA ASP A 368 -2.22 10.49 2.24
C ASP A 368 -1.71 9.34 3.11
N THR A 369 -1.57 9.57 4.43
CA THR A 369 -1.23 8.51 5.40
C THR A 369 -2.20 7.33 5.34
N LEU A 370 -3.48 7.53 5.02
CA LEU A 370 -4.46 6.44 4.86
C LEU A 370 -4.10 5.54 3.67
N HIS A 371 -3.85 6.12 2.49
CA HIS A 371 -3.41 5.38 1.29
C HIS A 371 -2.05 4.72 1.50
N GLU A 372 -1.17 5.36 2.26
CA GLU A 372 0.09 4.78 2.66
C GLU A 372 -0.07 3.48 3.45
N TYR A 373 -1.00 3.44 4.41
CA TYR A 373 -1.31 2.24 5.20
C TYR A 373 -2.09 1.19 4.42
N LEU A 374 -2.92 1.57 3.44
CA LEU A 374 -3.49 0.61 2.48
C LEU A 374 -2.38 -0.12 1.70
N GLY A 375 -1.34 0.59 1.29
CA GLY A 375 -0.15 -0.02 0.68
C GLY A 375 0.60 -0.97 1.63
N VAL A 376 0.62 -0.67 2.93
CA VAL A 376 1.20 -1.56 3.95
C VAL A 376 0.36 -2.82 4.13
N MET A 377 -0.98 -2.74 4.05
CA MET A 377 -1.85 -3.93 4.13
C MET A 377 -1.54 -4.95 3.03
N LEU A 378 -1.19 -4.50 1.83
CA LEU A 378 -0.71 -5.41 0.76
C LEU A 378 0.58 -6.17 1.16
N ALA A 379 1.50 -5.50 1.86
CA ALA A 379 2.70 -6.14 2.38
C ALA A 379 2.38 -7.15 3.50
N VAL A 380 1.42 -6.82 4.37
CA VAL A 380 0.91 -7.74 5.41
C VAL A 380 0.31 -9.00 4.77
N GLN A 381 -0.55 -8.84 3.76
CA GLN A 381 -1.16 -9.96 3.04
C GLN A 381 -0.11 -10.85 2.38
N SER A 382 0.90 -10.26 1.73
CA SER A 382 2.02 -11.01 1.14
C SER A 382 2.77 -11.82 2.19
N ALA A 383 3.09 -11.22 3.34
CA ALA A 383 3.80 -11.88 4.43
C ALA A 383 2.98 -13.02 5.08
N PHE A 384 1.65 -12.87 5.17
CA PHE A 384 0.76 -13.94 5.64
C PHE A 384 0.60 -15.06 4.60
N SER A 385 0.63 -14.73 3.31
CA SER A 385 0.66 -15.72 2.23
C SER A 385 1.95 -16.54 2.28
N ASP A 386 3.10 -15.90 2.53
CA ASP A 386 4.38 -16.58 2.74
C ASP A 386 4.30 -17.60 3.87
N ARG A 387 3.75 -17.20 5.02
CA ARG A 387 3.55 -18.09 6.17
C ARG A 387 2.66 -19.27 5.81
N THR A 388 1.53 -19.02 5.16
CA THR A 388 0.58 -20.07 4.75
C THR A 388 1.24 -21.06 3.79
N SER A 389 2.05 -20.56 2.84
CA SER A 389 2.80 -21.39 1.91
C SER A 389 3.87 -22.23 2.60
N ALA A 390 4.62 -21.65 3.55
CA ALA A 390 5.65 -22.38 4.29
C ALA A 390 5.06 -23.47 5.20
N LEU A 391 3.93 -23.17 5.85
CA LEU A 391 3.19 -24.14 6.65
C LEU A 391 2.69 -25.31 5.81
N LEU A 392 2.12 -25.02 4.63
CA LEU A 392 1.68 -26.05 3.70
C LEU A 392 2.84 -26.98 3.31
N THR A 393 4.00 -26.42 2.94
CA THR A 393 5.18 -27.23 2.62
C THR A 393 5.61 -28.13 3.78
N ALA A 394 5.64 -27.61 5.01
CA ALA A 394 5.98 -28.41 6.19
C ALA A 394 4.97 -29.54 6.43
N GLN A 395 3.67 -29.26 6.35
CA GLN A 395 2.60 -30.25 6.55
C GLN A 395 2.59 -31.34 5.46
N THR A 396 2.85 -30.97 4.20
CA THR A 396 3.00 -31.93 3.10
C THR A 396 4.16 -32.88 3.36
N LEU A 397 5.34 -32.36 3.70
CA LEU A 397 6.51 -33.21 3.99
C LEU A 397 6.30 -34.12 5.21
N MET A 398 5.61 -33.64 6.25
CA MET A 398 5.22 -34.46 7.40
C MET A 398 4.30 -35.61 7.00
N THR A 399 3.33 -35.33 6.14
CA THR A 399 2.40 -36.34 5.61
C THR A 399 3.16 -37.35 4.77
N ASP A 400 4.00 -36.90 3.84
CA ASP A 400 4.81 -37.76 2.97
C ASP A 400 5.71 -38.70 3.79
N LEU A 401 6.38 -38.19 4.83
CA LEU A 401 7.17 -39.00 5.77
C LEU A 401 6.34 -40.07 6.46
N SER A 402 5.15 -39.74 6.93
CA SER A 402 4.25 -40.74 7.54
C SER A 402 3.88 -41.83 6.54
N THR A 403 3.65 -41.49 5.26
CA THR A 403 3.36 -42.48 4.22
C THR A 403 4.57 -43.33 3.87
N LEU A 404 5.78 -42.76 3.89
CA LEU A 404 7.02 -43.50 3.64
C LEU A 404 7.32 -44.48 4.78
N HIS A 405 7.16 -44.06 6.04
CA HIS A 405 7.27 -44.96 7.20
C HIS A 405 6.27 -46.12 7.11
N ALA A 406 4.99 -45.85 6.80
CA ALA A 406 3.99 -46.91 6.63
C ALA A 406 4.32 -47.87 5.47
N LYS A 407 4.94 -47.38 4.38
CA LYS A 407 5.43 -48.23 3.28
C LYS A 407 6.57 -49.13 3.74
N VAL A 408 7.52 -48.60 4.50
CA VAL A 408 8.63 -49.39 5.08
C VAL A 408 8.09 -50.49 5.98
N GLU A 409 7.23 -50.17 6.95
CA GLU A 409 6.62 -51.17 7.84
C GLU A 409 5.90 -52.28 7.06
N LYS A 410 5.18 -51.92 5.99
CA LYS A 410 4.50 -52.88 5.12
C LYS A 410 5.49 -53.79 4.37
N HIS A 411 6.58 -53.23 3.85
CA HIS A 411 7.60 -53.98 3.13
C HIS A 411 8.40 -54.91 4.06
N GLU A 412 8.73 -54.45 5.28
CA GLU A 412 9.38 -55.24 6.32
C GLU A 412 8.48 -56.39 6.82
N ALA A 413 7.19 -56.11 7.03
CA ALA A 413 6.22 -57.13 7.40
C ALA A 413 5.98 -58.17 6.29
N ALA A 414 6.10 -57.77 5.01
CA ALA A 414 6.00 -58.68 3.87
C ALA A 414 7.27 -59.54 3.72
N SER A 415 8.46 -58.95 3.86
CA SER A 415 9.74 -59.68 3.78
C SER A 415 9.93 -60.66 4.93
N SER A 416 9.43 -60.34 6.12
CA SER A 416 9.50 -61.22 7.31
C SER A 416 8.68 -62.50 7.19
N LYS A 417 7.70 -62.55 6.27
CA LYS A 417 6.83 -63.72 6.04
C LYS A 417 7.42 -64.73 5.05
N ILE A 418 8.44 -64.36 4.30
CA ILE A 418 9.07 -65.19 3.27
C ILE A 418 10.33 -65.83 3.88
N PHE A 419 10.29 -67.13 4.15
CA PHE A 419 11.44 -67.88 4.68
C PHE A 419 12.47 -68.11 3.56
N GLY A 420 13.51 -67.28 3.52
CA GLY A 420 14.58 -67.32 2.54
C GLY A 420 14.95 -65.89 2.10
N SER A 421 16.24 -65.56 2.14
CA SER A 421 16.80 -64.21 1.94
C SER A 421 16.20 -63.46 0.74
N ASP A 422 15.16 -62.66 0.98
CA ASP A 422 14.60 -61.74 -0.01
C ASP A 422 15.53 -60.52 -0.17
N ARG A 423 16.63 -60.74 -0.91
CA ARG A 423 17.63 -59.71 -1.23
C ARG A 423 17.04 -58.54 -2.04
N SER A 424 15.89 -58.71 -2.67
CA SER A 424 15.16 -57.66 -3.38
C SER A 424 14.34 -56.80 -2.41
N GLY A 425 13.59 -57.42 -1.50
CA GLY A 425 12.83 -56.72 -0.45
C GLY A 425 13.74 -55.90 0.47
N LEU A 426 14.89 -56.46 0.87
CA LEU A 426 15.86 -55.74 1.70
C LEU A 426 16.44 -54.50 0.98
N ARG A 427 16.76 -54.61 -0.31
CA ARG A 427 17.21 -53.47 -1.13
C ARG A 427 16.12 -52.40 -1.27
N LYS A 428 14.86 -52.81 -1.41
CA LYS A 428 13.73 -51.87 -1.49
C LYS A 428 13.51 -51.10 -0.18
N VAL A 429 13.66 -51.77 0.96
CA VAL A 429 13.61 -51.14 2.29
C VAL A 429 14.77 -50.15 2.45
N GLU A 430 15.97 -50.50 2.01
CA GLU A 430 17.14 -49.61 2.04
C GLU A 430 16.94 -48.35 1.17
N GLU A 431 16.42 -48.49 -0.05
CA GLU A 431 16.05 -47.34 -0.91
C GLU A 431 14.99 -46.43 -0.27
N LEU A 432 13.96 -47.02 0.36
CA LEU A 432 12.93 -46.27 1.05
C LEU A 432 13.49 -45.55 2.28
N ASN A 433 14.40 -46.16 3.03
CA ASN A 433 15.07 -45.56 4.18
C ASN A 433 15.95 -44.36 3.77
N GLU A 434 16.66 -44.44 2.64
CA GLU A 434 17.38 -43.28 2.11
C GLU A 434 16.42 -42.16 1.67
N THR A 435 15.28 -42.52 1.07
CA THR A 435 14.23 -41.54 0.71
C THR A 435 13.64 -40.87 1.96
N ILE A 436 13.39 -41.64 3.04
CA ILE A 436 12.95 -41.12 4.34
C ILE A 436 13.97 -40.14 4.89
N ARG A 437 15.26 -40.50 4.87
CA ARG A 437 16.33 -39.64 5.35
C ARG A 437 16.34 -38.29 4.62
N VAL A 438 16.32 -38.29 3.29
CA VAL A 438 16.27 -37.07 2.47
C VAL A 438 15.00 -36.25 2.77
N THR A 439 13.85 -36.91 2.96
CA THR A 439 12.57 -36.23 3.24
C THR A 439 12.54 -35.66 4.66
N GLU A 440 13.16 -36.31 5.64
CA GLU A 440 13.30 -35.82 7.02
C GLU A 440 14.23 -34.60 7.09
N ASP A 441 15.33 -34.62 6.33
CA ASP A 441 16.20 -33.45 6.16
C ASP A 441 15.43 -32.29 5.51
N ALA A 442 14.63 -32.57 4.47
CA ALA A 442 13.79 -31.58 3.81
C ALA A 442 12.71 -31.00 4.76
N LYS A 443 12.02 -31.85 5.54
CA LYS A 443 11.07 -31.43 6.58
C LYS A 443 11.74 -30.55 7.63
N SER A 444 12.93 -30.93 8.09
CA SER A 444 13.70 -30.16 9.06
C SER A 444 14.09 -28.78 8.50
N CYS A 445 14.36 -28.67 7.19
CA CYS A 445 14.56 -27.39 6.53
C CYS A 445 13.26 -26.57 6.44
N ALA A 446 12.16 -27.20 6.03
CA ALA A 446 10.86 -26.54 5.89
C ALA A 446 10.32 -26.00 7.22
N LEU A 447 10.46 -26.76 8.31
CA LEU A 447 10.08 -26.32 9.65
C LEU A 447 10.91 -25.13 10.13
N ARG A 448 12.24 -25.16 9.91
CA ARG A 448 13.09 -24.01 10.25
C ARG A 448 12.70 -22.75 9.48
N GLU A 449 12.36 -22.89 8.20
CA GLU A 449 11.90 -21.75 7.39
C GLU A 449 10.53 -21.24 7.85
N TYR A 450 9.60 -22.13 8.18
CA TYR A 450 8.30 -21.76 8.74
C TYR A 450 8.45 -20.99 10.06
N GLU A 451 9.28 -21.48 10.99
CA GLU A 451 9.56 -20.79 12.26
C GLU A 451 10.21 -19.42 12.04
N ARG A 452 11.14 -19.31 11.08
CA ARG A 452 11.75 -18.02 10.69
C ARG A 452 10.68 -17.03 10.21
N ILE A 453 9.77 -17.46 9.34
CA ILE A 453 8.68 -16.61 8.82
C ILE A 453 7.71 -16.23 9.93
N LYS A 454 7.38 -17.16 10.83
CA LYS A 454 6.53 -16.91 12.00
C LYS A 454 7.12 -15.84 12.91
N GLU A 455 8.41 -15.94 13.20
CA GLU A 455 9.17 -14.94 13.97
C GLU A 455 9.17 -13.57 13.27
N ASN A 456 9.46 -13.54 11.96
CA ASN A 456 9.41 -12.31 11.17
C ASN A 456 8.03 -11.65 11.23
N ASN A 457 6.96 -12.41 10.97
CA ASN A 457 5.59 -11.89 11.04
C ASN A 457 5.27 -11.30 12.42
N ARG A 458 5.70 -11.94 13.51
CA ARG A 458 5.46 -11.43 14.87
C ARG A 458 6.15 -10.07 15.09
N ASN A 459 7.44 -9.99 14.77
CA ASN A 459 8.24 -8.78 14.92
C ASN A 459 7.71 -7.63 14.05
N GLU A 460 7.24 -7.94 12.84
CA GLU A 460 6.69 -6.95 11.92
C GLU A 460 5.31 -6.44 12.35
N LEU A 461 4.46 -7.29 12.92
CA LEU A 461 3.19 -6.87 13.51
C LEU A 461 3.44 -5.91 14.69
N GLU A 462 4.38 -6.23 15.57
CA GLU A 462 4.73 -5.36 16.70
C GLU A 462 5.38 -4.03 16.26
N ARG A 463 6.15 -4.05 15.16
CA ARG A 463 6.64 -2.81 14.55
C ARG A 463 5.48 -2.00 13.98
N LEU A 464 4.62 -2.64 13.19
CA LEU A 464 3.49 -1.99 12.54
C LEU A 464 2.55 -1.34 13.55
N ASP A 465 2.24 -2.02 14.66
CA ASP A 465 1.37 -1.47 15.70
C ASP A 465 1.93 -0.19 16.32
N ARG A 466 3.25 -0.12 16.54
CA ARG A 466 3.94 1.08 17.04
C ARG A 466 3.96 2.20 16.00
N GLU A 467 4.42 1.91 14.79
CA GLU A 467 4.48 2.90 13.70
C GLU A 467 3.09 3.46 13.38
N LYS A 468 2.07 2.59 13.33
CA LYS A 468 0.66 2.98 13.13
C LYS A 468 0.18 3.94 14.19
N HIS A 469 0.52 3.72 15.46
CA HIS A 469 0.07 4.65 16.50
C HIS A 469 0.62 6.07 16.26
N ASP A 470 1.92 6.17 16.04
CA ASP A 470 2.62 7.45 15.90
C ASP A 470 2.23 8.19 14.61
N ASP A 471 2.16 7.47 13.49
CA ASP A 471 1.86 8.04 12.17
C ASP A 471 0.41 8.56 12.11
N PHE A 472 -0.57 7.81 12.63
CA PHE A 472 -1.97 8.26 12.68
C PHE A 472 -2.18 9.42 13.64
N LEU A 473 -1.49 9.43 14.79
CA LEU A 473 -1.54 10.55 15.71
C LEU A 473 -0.98 11.82 15.07
N SER A 474 0.16 11.71 14.38
CA SER A 474 0.77 12.81 13.63
C SER A 474 -0.14 13.33 12.52
N MET A 475 -0.73 12.42 11.73
CA MET A 475 -1.73 12.74 10.70
C MET A 475 -2.90 13.53 11.29
N LEU A 476 -3.55 13.01 12.33
CA LEU A 476 -4.74 13.64 12.92
C LEU A 476 -4.41 14.99 13.53
N LYS A 477 -3.27 15.09 14.23
CA LYS A 477 -2.81 16.36 14.80
C LYS A 477 -2.56 17.40 13.72
N GLY A 478 -1.85 17.03 12.65
CA GLY A 478 -1.58 17.93 11.53
C GLY A 478 -2.85 18.37 10.82
N PHE A 479 -3.78 17.44 10.60
CA PHE A 479 -5.09 17.72 10.04
C PHE A 479 -5.87 18.73 10.89
N VAL A 480 -6.05 18.46 12.19
CA VAL A 480 -6.83 19.33 13.09
C VAL A 480 -6.21 20.72 13.23
N ILE A 481 -4.89 20.82 13.41
CA ILE A 481 -4.20 22.11 13.53
C ILE A 481 -4.47 22.98 12.30
N ASN A 482 -4.34 22.40 11.10
CA ASN A 482 -4.59 23.14 9.87
C ASN A 482 -6.07 23.48 9.70
N GLN A 483 -7.00 22.60 10.08
CA GLN A 483 -8.43 22.92 10.04
C GLN A 483 -8.76 24.15 10.90
N VAL A 484 -8.23 24.20 12.12
CA VAL A 484 -8.43 25.34 13.04
C VAL A 484 -7.79 26.61 12.47
N GLU A 485 -6.51 26.56 12.10
CA GLU A 485 -5.76 27.71 11.59
C GLU A 485 -6.42 28.35 10.36
N TYR A 486 -6.86 27.55 9.40
CA TYR A 486 -7.52 28.07 8.21
C TYR A 486 -8.94 28.55 8.47
N SER A 487 -9.67 27.90 9.39
CA SER A 487 -10.99 28.37 9.80
C SER A 487 -10.92 29.75 10.47
N GLU A 488 -9.92 29.97 11.33
CA GLU A 488 -9.66 31.29 11.94
C GLU A 488 -9.32 32.33 10.87
N LYS A 489 -8.43 32.00 9.92
CA LYS A 489 -8.09 32.91 8.81
C LYS A 489 -9.31 33.29 7.97
N VAL A 490 -10.18 32.32 7.67
CA VAL A 490 -11.43 32.58 6.93
C VAL A 490 -12.38 33.42 7.76
N ALA A 491 -12.51 33.16 9.06
CA ALA A 491 -13.33 33.97 9.96
C ALA A 491 -12.86 35.42 10.03
N ILE A 492 -11.55 35.68 10.11
CA ILE A 492 -10.97 37.04 10.08
C ILE A 492 -11.33 37.75 8.78
N VAL A 493 -11.30 37.05 7.64
CA VAL A 493 -11.69 37.63 6.34
C VAL A 493 -13.15 38.08 6.34
N TRP A 494 -14.05 37.28 6.91
CA TRP A 494 -15.47 37.63 6.99
C TRP A 494 -15.77 38.68 8.06
N ALA A 495 -15.06 38.67 9.19
CA ALA A 495 -15.20 39.70 10.22
C ALA A 495 -14.87 41.09 9.67
N ALA A 496 -13.83 41.23 8.84
CA ALA A 496 -13.50 42.49 8.18
C ALA A 496 -14.65 43.02 7.30
N VAL A 497 -15.37 42.13 6.60
CA VAL A 497 -16.55 42.52 5.81
C VAL A 497 -17.65 43.08 6.71
N VAL A 498 -17.91 42.43 7.84
CA VAL A 498 -18.93 42.88 8.81
C VAL A 498 -18.57 44.24 9.40
N GLU A 499 -17.28 44.48 9.70
CA GLU A 499 -16.81 45.78 10.18
C GLU A 499 -16.95 46.88 9.12
N GLU A 500 -16.54 46.60 7.88
CA GLU A 500 -16.65 47.56 6.77
C GLU A 500 -18.11 47.89 6.42
N THR A 501 -19.04 46.97 6.64
CA THR A 501 -20.49 47.14 6.36
C THR A 501 -21.32 47.50 7.60
N CYS A 502 -20.70 47.82 8.74
CA CYS A 502 -21.41 48.05 10.00
C CYS A 502 -22.36 49.26 9.99
N GLY A 503 -22.26 50.16 9.00
CA GLY A 503 -23.15 51.31 8.81
C GLY A 503 -24.63 50.90 8.74
N TYR A 504 -24.95 49.80 8.07
CA TYR A 504 -26.33 49.30 7.94
C TYR A 504 -26.96 48.89 9.29
N ALA A 505 -26.14 48.43 10.24
CA ALA A 505 -26.62 48.06 11.58
C ALA A 505 -26.83 49.29 12.48
N ARG A 506 -26.19 50.42 12.18
CA ARG A 506 -26.34 51.69 12.92
C ARG A 506 -27.48 52.55 12.40
N GLU A 507 -27.85 52.39 11.13
CA GLU A 507 -28.96 53.11 10.50
C GLU A 507 -30.33 52.43 10.71
N SER A 508 -30.34 51.18 11.20
CA SER A 508 -31.56 50.40 11.46
C SER A 508 -32.07 50.45 12.91
N ASN A 509 -31.36 51.15 13.81
CA ASN A 509 -31.79 51.55 15.15
C ASN A 509 -32.04 53.06 15.17
#